data_AF-A0A7Z6T272-F1
#
_entry.id   AF-A0A7Z6T272-F1
#
_cell.length_a   1.000
_cell.length_b   1.000
_cell.length_c   1.000
_cell.angle_alpha   90.00
_cell.angle_beta   90.00
_cell.angle_gamma   90.00
#
_symmetry.space_group_name_H-M   'P 1'
#
loop_
_entity.id
_entity.type
_entity.pdbx_description
1 polymer ?
#
loop_
_entity_poly.entity_id
_entity_poly.type
_entity_poly.pdbx_seq_one_letter_code
_entity_poly.pdbx_strand_id
1 'polypeptide(L)'
;MIRAGRQHLVRTLADLAAQQGVGIDHYTRLKPYDAPGFPKPINSQGSRTQLYDGEQVDAYLLGKPVPPLPETDDDGDLLDRRECAALIGVAPESWKTYKNDPALIAARIEAGGVEHWPRHAVRAFQAARPGNAAPKPGRPKSTGDQVPRDQVHTLVAELLDADPTISAATLTDRLGVHRNTGQDALTRLRADRIADHIEAHPTLTPIEAAAQLGYPAGQVRRATARAETVLRARHATPYLTDVAAALHQAGWTTTEAAPEVQLPGDDRVVAALVLDGDQAPAPALVWDERYGWRTATSRRHPITKGAVPPSEGGGVRYLAGGITPAPGGVVTALTTPVT
;
A
#
# COMPACT_ATOMS: atom_id res chain seq x y z
N MET A 1 -22.77 -18.68 7.94
CA MET A 1 -22.34 -19.47 9.09
C MET A 1 -22.96 -20.86 8.99
N ILE A 2 -22.20 -21.92 9.24
CA ILE A 2 -22.74 -23.28 9.29
C ILE A 2 -23.29 -23.52 10.69
N ARG A 3 -24.58 -23.87 10.80
CA ARG A 3 -25.22 -24.09 12.10
C ARG A 3 -24.72 -25.37 12.78
N ALA A 4 -24.70 -25.36 14.11
CA ALA A 4 -24.33 -26.51 14.93
C ALA A 4 -25.03 -27.81 14.47
N GLY A 5 -24.27 -28.90 14.38
CA GLY A 5 -24.77 -30.20 13.93
C GLY A 5 -24.96 -30.35 12.42
N ARG A 6 -24.87 -29.28 11.62
CA ARG A 6 -25.13 -29.31 10.16
C ARG A 6 -23.87 -29.37 9.28
N GLN A 7 -22.69 -29.53 9.88
CA GLN A 7 -21.42 -29.65 9.13
C GLN A 7 -21.46 -30.76 8.06
N HIS A 8 -22.08 -31.89 8.36
CA HIS A 8 -22.19 -33.03 7.45
C HIS A 8 -23.12 -32.77 6.25
N LEU A 9 -23.91 -31.69 6.26
CA LEU A 9 -24.80 -31.29 5.19
C LEU A 9 -24.17 -30.25 4.26
N VAL A 10 -22.94 -29.80 4.53
CA VAL A 10 -22.28 -28.77 3.74
C VAL A 10 -21.98 -29.29 2.33
N ARG A 11 -22.42 -28.55 1.31
CA ARG A 11 -22.13 -28.83 -0.11
C ARG A 11 -21.46 -27.64 -0.78
N THR A 12 -20.48 -27.93 -1.63
CA THR A 12 -19.86 -26.98 -2.56
C THR A 12 -20.61 -26.95 -3.88
N LEU A 13 -20.33 -25.97 -4.75
CA LEU A 13 -20.86 -25.96 -6.12
C LEU A 13 -20.48 -27.22 -6.92
N ALA A 14 -19.31 -27.82 -6.64
CA ALA A 14 -18.89 -29.07 -7.28
C ALA A 14 -19.79 -30.24 -6.85
N ASP A 15 -20.14 -30.31 -5.56
CA ASP A 15 -21.05 -31.33 -5.03
C ASP A 15 -22.46 -31.16 -5.63
N LEU A 16 -22.94 -29.92 -5.75
CA LEU A 16 -24.23 -29.63 -6.37
C LEU A 16 -24.26 -29.96 -7.86
N ALA A 17 -23.19 -29.68 -8.58
CA ALA A 17 -23.04 -30.05 -9.99
C ALA A 17 -23.06 -31.57 -10.17
N ALA A 18 -22.28 -32.28 -9.35
CA ALA A 18 -22.22 -33.75 -9.34
C ALA A 18 -23.59 -34.37 -9.01
N GLN A 19 -24.31 -33.81 -8.04
CA GLN A 19 -25.67 -34.24 -7.68
C GLN A 19 -26.64 -34.15 -8.87
N GLN A 20 -26.49 -33.15 -9.74
CA GLN A 20 -27.33 -32.96 -10.92
C GLN A 20 -26.78 -33.67 -12.18
N GLY A 21 -25.70 -34.46 -12.04
CA GLY A 21 -25.11 -35.19 -13.16
C GLY A 21 -24.46 -34.29 -14.22
N VAL A 22 -24.04 -33.07 -13.87
CA VAL A 22 -23.41 -32.12 -14.78
C VAL A 22 -22.00 -31.75 -14.33
N GLY A 23 -21.13 -31.39 -15.29
CA GLY A 23 -19.80 -30.86 -14.97
C GLY A 23 -19.85 -29.49 -14.29
N ILE A 24 -18.87 -29.20 -13.43
CA ILE A 24 -18.80 -27.94 -12.66
C ILE A 24 -18.77 -26.70 -13.55
N ASP A 25 -18.08 -26.75 -14.69
CA ASP A 25 -18.03 -25.63 -15.64
C ASP A 25 -19.42 -25.36 -16.24
N HIS A 26 -20.15 -26.42 -16.57
CA HIS A 26 -21.50 -26.31 -17.08
C HIS A 26 -22.46 -25.72 -16.04
N TYR A 27 -22.37 -26.23 -14.81
CA TYR A 27 -23.17 -25.75 -13.67
C TYR A 27 -22.93 -24.27 -13.38
N THR A 28 -21.65 -23.85 -13.38
CA THR A 28 -21.25 -22.46 -13.13
C THR A 28 -21.72 -21.53 -14.24
N ARG A 29 -21.77 -22.00 -15.50
CA ARG A 29 -22.28 -21.22 -16.63
C ARG A 29 -23.79 -21.00 -16.56
N LEU A 30 -24.54 -22.04 -16.20
CA LEU A 30 -26.01 -21.97 -16.10
C LEU A 30 -26.50 -21.21 -14.87
N LYS A 31 -25.68 -21.14 -13.81
CA LYS A 31 -25.98 -20.44 -12.55
C LYS A 31 -27.35 -20.80 -11.95
N PRO A 32 -27.69 -22.09 -11.80
CA PRO A 32 -28.98 -22.48 -11.22
C PRO A 32 -29.12 -22.00 -9.76
N TYR A 33 -28.01 -21.75 -9.08
CA TYR A 33 -27.97 -21.18 -7.74
C TYR A 33 -28.34 -19.69 -7.66
N ASP A 34 -28.42 -18.98 -8.80
CA ASP A 34 -28.92 -17.59 -8.86
C ASP A 34 -30.44 -17.54 -9.12
N ALA A 35 -31.11 -18.69 -9.27
CA ALA A 35 -32.54 -18.73 -9.53
C ALA A 35 -33.37 -18.22 -8.33
N PRO A 36 -34.51 -17.55 -8.57
CA PRO A 36 -35.40 -17.12 -7.50
C PRO A 36 -35.83 -18.28 -6.60
N GLY A 37 -35.62 -18.13 -5.29
CA GLY A 37 -35.97 -19.15 -4.29
C GLY A 37 -34.88 -20.18 -4.01
N PHE A 38 -33.76 -20.18 -4.74
CA PHE A 38 -32.63 -21.05 -4.43
C PHE A 38 -32.05 -20.70 -3.04
N PRO A 39 -31.66 -21.70 -2.21
CA PRO A 39 -31.09 -21.45 -0.89
C PRO A 39 -29.85 -20.56 -0.95
N LYS A 40 -29.75 -19.62 0.01
CA LYS A 40 -28.57 -18.75 0.11
C LYS A 40 -27.36 -19.54 0.60
N PRO A 41 -26.13 -19.14 0.23
CA PRO A 41 -24.92 -19.70 0.81
C PRO A 41 -24.90 -19.56 2.34
N ILE A 42 -24.42 -20.60 3.02
CA ILE A 42 -24.26 -20.68 4.48
C ILE A 42 -22.87 -20.22 4.95
N ASN A 43 -22.17 -19.43 4.16
CA ASN A 43 -20.94 -18.74 4.54
C ASN A 43 -21.02 -17.27 4.12
N SER A 44 -20.03 -16.46 4.54
CA SER A 44 -20.03 -15.01 4.33
C SER A 44 -20.24 -14.64 2.88
N GLN A 45 -21.07 -13.63 2.65
CA GLN A 45 -21.29 -13.05 1.33
C GLN A 45 -19.96 -12.65 0.67
N GLY A 46 -19.78 -12.99 -0.61
CA GLY A 46 -18.56 -12.70 -1.36
C GLY A 46 -17.37 -13.62 -1.02
N SER A 47 -17.61 -14.75 -0.35
CA SER A 47 -16.62 -15.82 -0.23
C SER A 47 -16.32 -16.45 -1.59
N ARG A 48 -15.05 -16.76 -1.85
CA ARG A 48 -14.61 -17.36 -3.11
C ARG A 48 -15.21 -18.75 -3.34
N THR A 49 -15.30 -19.54 -2.28
CA THR A 49 -15.98 -20.84 -2.27
C THR A 49 -17.34 -20.63 -1.62
N GLN A 50 -18.43 -20.81 -2.36
CA GLN A 50 -19.78 -20.78 -1.79
C GLN A 50 -20.11 -22.16 -1.20
N LEU A 51 -20.61 -22.14 0.03
CA LEU A 51 -21.06 -23.34 0.72
C LEU A 51 -22.58 -23.27 0.88
N TYR A 52 -23.25 -24.39 0.67
CA TYR A 52 -24.71 -24.50 0.75
C TYR A 52 -25.09 -25.56 1.77
N ASP A 53 -26.28 -25.40 2.34
CA ASP A 53 -26.89 -26.43 3.15
C ASP A 53 -27.58 -27.46 2.26
N GLY A 54 -27.13 -28.71 2.31
CA GLY A 54 -27.59 -29.78 1.44
C GLY A 54 -29.06 -30.10 1.61
N GLU A 55 -29.61 -30.04 2.82
CA GLU A 55 -31.03 -30.30 3.07
C GLU A 55 -31.91 -29.20 2.46
N GLN A 56 -31.48 -27.94 2.58
CA GLN A 56 -32.18 -26.83 1.94
C GLN A 56 -32.14 -26.94 0.41
N VAL A 57 -30.99 -27.30 -0.16
CA VAL A 57 -30.85 -27.49 -1.61
C VAL A 57 -31.69 -28.68 -2.08
N ASP A 58 -31.70 -29.79 -1.34
CA ASP A 58 -32.52 -30.96 -1.66
C ASP A 58 -34.02 -30.63 -1.65
N ALA A 59 -34.47 -29.88 -0.63
CA ALA A 59 -35.85 -29.44 -0.54
C ALA A 59 -36.24 -28.58 -1.76
N TYR A 60 -35.39 -27.61 -2.12
CA TYR A 60 -35.61 -26.75 -3.29
C TYR A 60 -35.68 -27.56 -4.60
N LEU A 61 -34.72 -28.46 -4.83
CA LEU A 61 -34.67 -29.27 -6.05
C LEU A 61 -35.85 -30.26 -6.16
N LEU A 62 -36.37 -30.74 -5.02
CA LEU A 62 -37.57 -31.58 -4.97
C LEU A 62 -38.89 -30.79 -5.04
N GLY A 63 -38.85 -29.46 -5.19
CA GLY A 63 -40.03 -28.60 -5.17
C GLY A 63 -40.75 -28.56 -3.82
N LYS A 64 -40.07 -28.95 -2.74
CA LYS A 64 -40.58 -28.90 -1.37
C LYS A 64 -40.28 -27.54 -0.74
N PRO A 65 -41.06 -27.11 0.26
CA PRO A 65 -40.71 -25.94 1.05
C PRO A 65 -39.30 -26.07 1.65
N VAL A 66 -38.46 -25.05 1.46
CA VAL A 66 -37.09 -25.03 1.99
C VAL A 66 -37.15 -24.87 3.51
N PRO A 67 -36.62 -25.82 4.31
CA PRO A 67 -36.64 -25.72 5.76
C PRO A 67 -35.83 -24.50 6.22
N PRO A 68 -36.33 -23.71 7.19
CA PRO A 68 -35.55 -22.62 7.75
C PRO A 68 -34.37 -23.19 8.55
N LEU A 69 -33.21 -22.53 8.46
CA LEU A 69 -32.10 -22.82 9.37
C LEU A 69 -32.46 -22.29 10.76
N PRO A 70 -31.97 -22.93 11.84
CA PRO A 70 -32.10 -22.39 13.19
C PRO A 70 -31.70 -20.91 13.25
N GLU A 71 -32.49 -20.08 13.92
CA GLU A 71 -32.22 -18.64 14.06
C GLU A 71 -31.31 -18.36 15.24
N THR A 72 -31.43 -19.15 16.32
CA THR A 72 -30.65 -19.01 17.54
C THR A 72 -29.19 -19.38 17.30
N ASP A 73 -28.30 -18.50 17.75
CA ASP A 73 -26.86 -18.75 17.74
C ASP A 73 -26.49 -19.84 18.75
N ASP A 74 -25.68 -20.80 18.30
CA ASP A 74 -25.18 -21.90 19.11
C ASP A 74 -23.64 -21.82 19.23
N ASP A 75 -23.12 -22.26 20.37
CA ASP A 75 -21.68 -22.26 20.64
C ASP A 75 -20.89 -23.25 19.74
N GLY A 76 -21.57 -24.23 19.17
CA GLY A 76 -21.09 -25.15 18.14
C GLY A 76 -21.24 -24.64 16.70
N ASP A 77 -21.81 -23.44 16.48
CA ASP A 77 -21.85 -22.85 15.15
C ASP A 77 -20.43 -22.67 14.59
N LEU A 78 -20.23 -23.04 13.32
CA LEU A 78 -18.94 -22.91 12.66
C LEU A 78 -18.89 -21.61 11.85
N LEU A 79 -17.98 -20.74 12.28
CA LEU A 79 -17.78 -19.40 11.74
C LEU A 79 -16.64 -19.41 10.72
N ASP A 80 -16.85 -18.79 9.56
CA ASP A 80 -15.74 -18.51 8.65
C ASP A 80 -14.89 -17.32 9.15
N ARG A 81 -13.79 -17.02 8.44
CA ARG A 81 -12.86 -15.95 8.83
C ARG A 81 -13.51 -14.57 9.04
N ARG A 82 -14.50 -14.21 8.23
CA ARG A 82 -15.17 -12.91 8.32
C ARG A 82 -16.17 -12.88 9.47
N GLU A 83 -16.88 -13.98 9.68
CA GLU A 83 -17.81 -14.16 10.79
C GLU A 83 -17.07 -14.16 12.13
N CYS A 84 -15.93 -14.84 12.20
CA CYS A 84 -15.03 -14.78 13.34
C CYS A 84 -14.57 -13.35 13.66
N ALA A 85 -14.13 -12.60 12.64
CA ALA A 85 -13.70 -11.22 12.81
C ALA A 85 -14.84 -10.32 13.30
N ALA A 86 -16.05 -10.50 12.75
CA ALA A 86 -17.25 -9.79 13.17
C ALA A 86 -17.62 -10.11 14.63
N LEU A 87 -17.56 -11.37 15.04
CA LEU A 87 -17.88 -11.81 16.40
C LEU A 87 -17.01 -11.11 17.46
N ILE A 88 -15.72 -10.90 17.16
CA ILE A 88 -14.78 -10.28 18.11
C ILE A 88 -14.51 -8.79 17.84
N GLY A 89 -15.24 -8.18 16.91
CA GLY A 89 -15.18 -6.74 16.61
C GLY A 89 -13.86 -6.26 16.00
N VAL A 90 -13.25 -7.04 15.10
CA VAL A 90 -12.00 -6.67 14.41
C VAL A 90 -12.16 -6.65 12.90
N ALA A 91 -11.22 -6.00 12.20
CA ALA A 91 -11.18 -6.04 10.75
C ALA A 91 -10.90 -7.47 10.24
N PRO A 92 -11.51 -7.92 9.13
CA PRO A 92 -11.26 -9.25 8.57
C PRO A 92 -9.78 -9.56 8.30
N GLU A 93 -8.98 -8.55 7.98
CA GLU A 93 -7.53 -8.70 7.74
C GLU A 93 -6.77 -9.12 9.02
N SER A 94 -7.19 -8.63 10.19
CA SER A 94 -6.59 -9.01 11.48
C SER A 94 -6.74 -10.50 11.78
N TRP A 95 -7.80 -11.13 11.26
CA TRP A 95 -8.02 -12.56 11.43
C TRP A 95 -6.92 -13.42 10.78
N LYS A 96 -6.21 -12.91 9.76
CA LYS A 96 -5.07 -13.62 9.15
C LYS A 96 -3.94 -13.90 10.14
N THR A 97 -3.77 -13.01 11.13
CA THR A 97 -2.80 -13.20 12.21
C THR A 97 -3.39 -14.09 13.29
N TYR A 98 -4.63 -13.85 13.71
CA TYR A 98 -5.25 -14.57 14.83
C TYR A 98 -5.46 -16.05 14.57
N LYS A 99 -5.77 -16.45 13.32
CA LYS A 99 -5.93 -17.86 12.99
C LYS A 99 -4.68 -18.73 13.23
N ASN A 100 -3.51 -18.11 13.50
CA ASN A 100 -2.27 -18.81 13.83
C ASN A 100 -2.06 -18.97 15.35
N ASP A 101 -2.99 -18.49 16.18
CA ASP A 101 -2.97 -18.74 17.62
C ASP A 101 -3.13 -20.25 17.89
N PRO A 102 -2.34 -20.85 18.81
CA PRO A 102 -2.42 -22.28 19.08
C PRO A 102 -3.82 -22.79 19.45
N ALA A 103 -4.61 -22.01 20.20
CA ALA A 103 -5.96 -22.41 20.58
C ALA A 103 -6.92 -22.40 19.39
N LEU A 104 -6.77 -21.42 18.47
CA LEU A 104 -7.55 -21.35 17.24
C LEU A 104 -7.11 -22.38 16.20
N ILE A 105 -5.82 -22.72 16.14
CA ILE A 105 -5.33 -23.83 15.29
C ILE A 105 -5.95 -25.15 15.75
N ALA A 106 -5.94 -25.42 17.06
CA ALA A 106 -6.47 -26.66 17.62
C ALA A 106 -7.98 -26.82 17.40
N ALA A 107 -8.73 -25.71 17.41
CA ALA A 107 -10.18 -25.71 17.21
C ALA A 107 -10.61 -25.60 15.73
N ARG A 108 -9.67 -25.49 14.78
CA ARG A 108 -9.99 -25.26 13.35
C ARG A 108 -10.62 -26.49 12.73
N ILE A 109 -11.72 -26.30 12.03
CA ILE A 109 -12.46 -27.33 11.29
C ILE A 109 -12.52 -26.93 9.81
N GLU A 110 -12.36 -27.91 8.92
CA GLU A 110 -12.52 -27.69 7.48
C GLU A 110 -13.87 -28.23 7.00
N ALA A 111 -14.60 -27.40 6.24
CA ALA A 111 -15.87 -27.78 5.60
C ALA A 111 -15.88 -27.25 4.16
N GLY A 112 -16.04 -28.14 3.19
CA GLY A 112 -16.02 -27.78 1.76
C GLY A 112 -14.75 -27.06 1.31
N GLY A 113 -13.59 -27.39 1.89
CA GLY A 113 -12.30 -26.74 1.58
C GLY A 113 -12.12 -25.35 2.20
N VAL A 114 -12.99 -24.94 3.13
CA VAL A 114 -12.94 -23.64 3.82
C VAL A 114 -12.72 -23.85 5.32
N GLU A 115 -11.79 -23.09 5.89
CA GLU A 115 -11.51 -23.07 7.32
C GLU A 115 -12.63 -22.39 8.11
N HIS A 116 -13.10 -23.05 9.15
CA HIS A 116 -14.07 -22.54 10.11
C HIS A 116 -13.61 -22.78 11.55
N TRP A 117 -14.20 -22.01 12.47
CA TRP A 117 -13.96 -22.14 13.91
C TRP A 117 -15.28 -22.21 14.66
N PRO A 118 -15.41 -23.12 15.64
CA PRO A 118 -16.55 -23.11 16.55
C PRO A 118 -16.66 -21.78 17.28
N ARG A 119 -17.88 -21.26 17.41
CA ARG A 119 -18.16 -19.99 18.09
C ARG A 119 -17.60 -19.93 19.51
N HIS A 120 -17.71 -21.01 20.28
CA HIS A 120 -17.15 -21.07 21.64
C HIS A 120 -15.63 -20.89 21.66
N ALA A 121 -14.90 -21.45 20.67
CA ALA A 121 -13.45 -21.33 20.60
C ALA A 121 -13.03 -19.88 20.29
N VAL A 122 -13.79 -19.20 19.42
CA VAL A 122 -13.56 -17.78 19.11
C VAL A 122 -13.86 -16.88 20.32
N ARG A 123 -14.92 -17.17 21.08
CA ARG A 123 -15.25 -16.47 22.35
C ARG A 123 -14.19 -16.71 23.42
N ALA A 124 -13.72 -17.95 23.57
CA ALA A 124 -12.65 -18.29 24.50
C ALA A 124 -11.34 -17.55 24.15
N PHE A 125 -10.99 -17.50 22.86
CA PHE A 125 -9.87 -16.68 22.38
C PHE A 125 -10.06 -15.19 22.69
N GLN A 126 -11.27 -14.65 22.48
CA GLN A 126 -11.58 -13.26 22.81
C GLN A 126 -11.44 -12.97 24.31
N ALA A 127 -11.91 -13.88 25.16
CA ALA A 127 -11.83 -13.74 26.62
C ALA A 127 -10.41 -13.88 27.16
N ALA A 128 -9.60 -14.77 26.56
CA ALA A 128 -8.19 -14.94 26.89
C ALA A 128 -7.31 -13.80 26.34
N ARG A 129 -7.85 -12.98 25.44
CA ARG A 129 -7.12 -11.87 24.84
C ARG A 129 -6.80 -10.83 25.93
N PRO A 130 -5.53 -10.47 26.11
CA PRO A 130 -5.18 -9.27 26.87
C PRO A 130 -5.84 -8.10 26.14
N GLY A 131 -6.84 -7.46 26.75
CA GLY A 131 -7.52 -6.31 26.16
C GLY A 131 -6.54 -5.18 25.84
N ASN A 132 -7.00 -4.11 25.20
CA ASN A 132 -6.15 -2.93 24.90
C ASN A 132 -5.47 -2.29 26.13
N ALA A 133 -5.89 -2.67 27.35
CA ALA A 133 -5.33 -2.25 28.62
C ALA A 133 -4.14 -3.10 29.11
N ALA A 134 -3.95 -4.32 28.59
CA ALA A 134 -2.70 -5.02 28.82
C ALA A 134 -1.58 -4.25 28.12
N PRO A 135 -0.36 -4.19 28.69
CA PRO A 135 0.79 -3.75 27.94
C PRO A 135 0.80 -4.60 26.68
N LYS A 136 0.50 -3.99 25.52
CA LYS A 136 0.93 -4.54 24.24
C LYS A 136 2.38 -4.91 24.50
N PRO A 137 2.83 -6.15 24.23
CA PRO A 137 4.24 -6.43 24.32
C PRO A 137 4.89 -5.43 23.38
N GLY A 138 5.38 -4.34 23.98
CA GLY A 138 6.19 -3.38 23.27
C GLY A 138 7.31 -4.22 22.69
N ARG A 139 7.72 -3.86 21.48
CA ARG A 139 8.99 -4.29 20.91
C ARG A 139 9.97 -4.55 22.06
N PRO A 140 10.47 -5.79 22.24
CA PRO A 140 11.31 -6.13 23.38
C PRO A 140 12.30 -5.01 23.62
N LYS A 141 12.32 -4.47 24.84
CA LYS A 141 13.26 -3.42 25.23
C LYS A 141 14.65 -3.95 24.85
N SER A 142 15.36 -3.29 23.93
CA SER A 142 16.64 -3.73 23.29
C SER A 142 16.58 -4.47 21.93
N THR A 143 15.44 -4.62 21.27
CA THR A 143 15.40 -5.00 19.83
C THR A 143 15.35 -3.78 18.92
N GLY A 144 16.06 -2.70 19.27
CA GLY A 144 16.26 -1.56 18.37
C GLY A 144 16.87 -2.02 17.04
N ASP A 145 16.72 -1.21 15.99
CA ASP A 145 17.54 -1.42 14.79
C ASP A 145 18.99 -1.49 15.30
N GLN A 146 19.71 -2.59 15.05
CA GLN A 146 21.06 -2.80 15.62
C GLN A 146 22.04 -1.70 15.17
N VAL A 147 21.64 -0.96 14.14
CA VAL A 147 22.28 0.23 13.61
C VAL A 147 21.34 1.43 13.83
N PRO A 148 21.85 2.55 14.35
CA PRO A 148 21.14 3.83 14.36
C PRO A 148 20.61 4.19 12.96
N ARG A 149 19.37 4.65 12.85
CA ARG A 149 18.68 4.85 11.56
C ARG A 149 19.41 5.80 10.60
N ASP A 150 20.11 6.77 11.16
CA ASP A 150 20.98 7.72 10.46
C ASP A 150 22.22 7.06 9.84
N GLN A 151 22.68 5.94 10.38
CA GLN A 151 23.85 5.20 9.89
C GLN A 151 23.51 4.11 8.87
N VAL A 152 22.24 3.68 8.80
CA VAL A 152 21.81 2.59 7.91
C VAL A 152 22.17 2.85 6.45
N HIS A 153 21.97 4.08 5.97
CA HIS A 153 22.26 4.41 4.57
C HIS A 153 23.76 4.26 4.25
N THR A 154 24.63 4.78 5.11
CA THR A 154 26.09 4.70 4.94
C THR A 154 26.58 3.26 4.98
N LEU A 155 26.14 2.45 5.95
CA LEU A 155 26.55 1.05 6.04
C LEU A 155 26.05 0.20 4.87
N VAL A 156 24.83 0.47 4.38
CA VAL A 156 24.31 -0.21 3.19
C VAL A 156 25.12 0.20 1.94
N ALA A 157 25.58 1.44 1.85
CA ALA A 157 26.43 1.90 0.75
C ALA A 157 27.76 1.14 0.72
N GLU A 158 28.45 1.05 1.85
CA GLU A 158 29.71 0.30 1.98
C GLU A 158 29.55 -1.18 1.60
N LEU A 159 28.46 -1.80 2.04
CA LEU A 159 28.16 -3.19 1.71
C LEU A 159 27.82 -3.38 0.22
N LEU A 160 27.12 -2.42 -0.40
CA LEU A 160 26.80 -2.44 -1.81
C LEU A 160 28.04 -2.18 -2.70
N ASP A 161 29.00 -1.38 -2.23
CA ASP A 161 30.29 -1.19 -2.90
C ASP A 161 31.17 -2.43 -2.86
N ALA A 162 31.15 -3.15 -1.73
CA ALA A 162 31.88 -4.41 -1.60
C ALA A 162 31.26 -5.56 -2.40
N ASP A 163 29.92 -5.59 -2.51
CA ASP A 163 29.18 -6.60 -3.25
C ASP A 163 27.94 -6.00 -3.94
N PRO A 164 28.00 -5.73 -5.26
CA PRO A 164 26.86 -5.16 -6.00
C PRO A 164 25.63 -6.09 -6.01
N THR A 165 25.83 -7.39 -5.74
CA THR A 165 24.77 -8.41 -5.76
C THR A 165 24.04 -8.58 -4.44
N ILE A 166 24.46 -7.86 -3.38
CA ILE A 166 23.92 -8.00 -2.04
C ILE A 166 22.39 -7.87 -2.00
N SER A 167 21.76 -8.74 -1.22
CA SER A 167 20.30 -8.80 -1.08
C SER A 167 19.80 -8.14 0.21
N ALA A 168 18.52 -7.76 0.24
CA ALA A 168 17.89 -7.26 1.46
C ALA A 168 17.86 -8.29 2.61
N ALA A 169 17.86 -9.60 2.28
CA ALA A 169 17.97 -10.65 3.29
C ALA A 169 19.37 -10.63 3.92
N THR A 170 20.42 -10.57 3.11
CA THR A 170 21.81 -10.45 3.57
C THR A 170 22.03 -9.19 4.42
N LEU A 171 21.40 -8.06 4.07
CA LEU A 171 21.43 -6.85 4.90
C LEU A 171 20.72 -7.01 6.23
N THR A 172 19.60 -7.74 6.25
CA THR A 172 18.86 -8.05 7.49
C THR A 172 19.75 -8.86 8.42
N ASP A 173 20.44 -9.86 7.88
CA ASP A 173 21.33 -10.73 8.66
C ASP A 173 22.56 -9.97 9.19
N ARG A 174 23.15 -9.08 8.37
CA ARG A 174 24.37 -8.33 8.74
C ARG A 174 24.13 -7.12 9.62
N LEU A 175 23.07 -6.36 9.36
CA LEU A 175 22.81 -5.07 10.01
C LEU A 175 21.67 -5.12 11.02
N GLY A 176 20.94 -6.23 11.12
CA GLY A 176 19.78 -6.37 12.01
C GLY A 176 18.64 -5.40 11.70
N VAL A 177 18.60 -4.84 10.49
CA VAL A 177 17.53 -3.94 10.03
C VAL A 177 16.37 -4.74 9.48
N HIS A 178 15.15 -4.18 9.55
CA HIS A 178 14.00 -4.82 8.92
C HIS A 178 14.21 -4.96 7.40
N ARG A 179 13.81 -6.09 6.82
CA ARG A 179 13.98 -6.38 5.38
C ARG A 179 13.52 -5.26 4.46
N ASN A 180 12.38 -4.63 4.75
CA ASN A 180 11.88 -3.50 3.95
C ASN A 180 12.82 -2.29 4.03
N THR A 181 13.37 -1.98 5.20
CA THR A 181 14.34 -0.89 5.38
C THR A 181 15.61 -1.16 4.57
N GLY A 182 16.14 -2.38 4.60
CA GLY A 182 17.28 -2.77 3.78
C GLY A 182 16.97 -2.71 2.28
N GLN A 183 15.80 -3.17 1.86
CA GLN A 183 15.35 -3.10 0.46
C GLN A 183 15.20 -1.66 -0.03
N ASP A 184 14.62 -0.78 0.79
CA ASP A 184 14.43 0.63 0.44
C ASP A 184 15.77 1.36 0.32
N ALA A 185 16.69 1.12 1.26
CA ALA A 185 18.05 1.67 1.20
C ALA A 185 18.81 1.20 -0.06
N LEU A 186 18.79 -0.11 -0.37
CA LEU A 186 19.40 -0.64 -1.60
C LEU A 186 18.78 -0.02 -2.86
N THR A 187 17.46 0.13 -2.89
CA THR A 187 16.76 0.68 -4.05
C THR A 187 17.19 2.12 -4.31
N ARG A 188 17.34 2.94 -3.26
CA ARG A 188 17.79 4.33 -3.36
C ARG A 188 19.25 4.42 -3.81
N LEU A 189 20.15 3.73 -3.13
CA LEU A 189 21.58 3.75 -3.46
C LEU A 189 21.86 3.25 -4.88
N ARG A 190 21.21 2.16 -5.30
CA ARG A 190 21.33 1.67 -6.68
C ARG A 190 20.80 2.70 -7.68
N ALA A 191 19.67 3.35 -7.38
CA ALA A 191 19.10 4.37 -8.27
C ALA A 191 20.04 5.58 -8.43
N ASP A 192 20.60 6.06 -7.32
CA ASP A 192 21.52 7.21 -7.33
C ASP A 192 22.79 6.88 -8.12
N ARG A 193 23.38 5.69 -7.91
CA ARG A 193 24.56 5.24 -8.66
C ARG A 193 24.28 4.98 -10.14
N ILE A 194 23.11 4.45 -10.48
CA ILE A 194 22.68 4.32 -11.89
C ILE A 194 22.57 5.70 -12.53
N ALA A 195 21.99 6.68 -11.84
CA ALA A 195 21.89 8.05 -12.33
C ALA A 195 23.28 8.68 -12.53
N ASP A 196 24.18 8.56 -11.54
CA ASP A 196 25.58 9.03 -11.65
C ASP A 196 26.29 8.41 -12.85
N HIS A 197 26.09 7.10 -13.08
CA HIS A 197 26.72 6.38 -14.18
C HIS A 197 26.18 6.82 -15.55
N ILE A 198 24.89 7.12 -15.65
CA ILE A 198 24.27 7.66 -16.88
C ILE A 198 24.76 9.09 -17.14
N GLU A 199 24.90 9.94 -16.12
CA GLU A 199 25.44 11.29 -16.31
C GLU A 199 26.89 11.25 -16.82
N ALA A 200 27.70 10.31 -16.35
CA ALA A 200 29.04 10.07 -16.88
C ALA A 200 29.03 9.43 -18.28
N HIS A 201 27.97 8.72 -18.65
CA HIS A 201 27.84 8.00 -19.93
C HIS A 201 26.43 8.18 -20.54
N PRO A 202 26.13 9.35 -21.14
CA PRO A 202 24.75 9.74 -21.49
C PRO A 202 24.05 8.86 -22.52
N THR A 203 24.78 7.99 -23.21
CA THR A 203 24.23 7.04 -24.19
C THR A 203 23.65 5.78 -23.55
N LEU A 204 23.90 5.54 -22.26
CA LEU A 204 23.40 4.35 -21.57
C LEU A 204 21.95 4.49 -21.15
N THR A 205 21.20 3.41 -21.33
CA THR A 205 19.90 3.24 -20.68
C THR A 205 20.07 2.86 -19.21
N PRO A 206 19.05 3.04 -18.36
CA PRO A 206 19.10 2.62 -16.95
C PRO A 206 19.39 1.13 -16.74
N ILE A 207 18.93 0.27 -17.65
CA ILE A 207 19.19 -1.17 -17.59
C ILE A 207 20.65 -1.47 -17.91
N GLU A 208 21.22 -0.83 -18.94
CA GLU A 208 22.63 -1.00 -19.31
C GLU A 208 23.56 -0.46 -18.24
N ALA A 209 23.25 0.72 -17.68
CA ALA A 209 23.99 1.29 -16.56
C ALA A 209 23.97 0.35 -15.34
N ALA A 210 22.80 -0.19 -14.98
CA ALA A 210 22.70 -1.16 -13.89
C ALA A 210 23.52 -2.43 -14.14
N ALA A 211 23.54 -2.93 -15.39
CA ALA A 211 24.33 -4.10 -15.77
C ALA A 211 25.84 -3.81 -15.69
N GLN A 212 26.29 -2.63 -16.14
CA GLN A 212 27.70 -2.22 -16.04
C GLN A 212 28.15 -2.03 -14.59
N LEU A 213 27.25 -1.62 -13.70
CA LEU A 213 27.48 -1.54 -12.25
C LEU A 213 27.42 -2.92 -11.55
N GLY A 214 27.19 -4.01 -12.28
CA GLY A 214 27.19 -5.37 -11.75
C GLY A 214 25.93 -5.75 -10.97
N TYR A 215 24.84 -4.99 -11.09
CA TYR A 215 23.62 -5.26 -10.34
C TYR A 215 22.77 -6.41 -10.95
N PRO A 216 22.20 -7.31 -10.13
CA PRO A 216 21.37 -8.40 -10.64
C PRO A 216 20.07 -7.90 -11.27
N ALA A 217 19.77 -8.34 -12.50
CA ALA A 217 18.59 -7.91 -13.26
C ALA A 217 17.25 -8.06 -12.50
N GLY A 218 17.10 -9.16 -11.74
CA GLY A 218 15.90 -9.42 -10.93
C GLY A 218 15.71 -8.48 -9.73
N GLN A 219 16.73 -7.70 -9.36
CA GLN A 219 16.71 -6.81 -8.20
C GLN A 219 16.69 -5.31 -8.54
N VAL A 220 16.84 -4.94 -9.82
CA VAL A 220 17.04 -3.53 -10.21
C VAL A 220 15.82 -2.84 -10.79
N ARG A 221 14.73 -3.56 -11.10
CA ARG A 221 13.54 -2.96 -11.75
C ARG A 221 13.04 -1.68 -11.07
N ARG A 222 13.01 -1.65 -9.73
CA ARG A 222 12.61 -0.45 -8.97
C ARG A 222 13.68 0.63 -8.98
N ALA A 223 14.95 0.24 -8.89
CA ALA A 223 16.08 1.16 -8.89
C ALA A 223 16.23 1.85 -10.25
N THR A 224 16.03 1.16 -11.37
CA THR A 224 16.09 1.75 -12.72
C THR A 224 14.99 2.79 -12.94
N ALA A 225 13.74 2.49 -12.57
CA ALA A 225 12.64 3.45 -12.65
C ALA A 225 12.87 4.67 -11.74
N ARG A 226 13.43 4.45 -10.54
CA ARG A 226 13.80 5.54 -9.64
C ARG A 226 14.97 6.36 -10.19
N ALA A 227 15.96 5.75 -10.84
CA ALA A 227 17.10 6.45 -11.43
C ALA A 227 16.66 7.46 -12.51
N GLU A 228 15.68 7.09 -13.34
CA GLU A 228 15.06 8.02 -14.31
C GLU A 228 14.44 9.23 -13.60
N THR A 229 13.79 9.01 -12.46
CA THR A 229 13.23 10.09 -11.63
C THR A 229 14.32 10.95 -11.00
N VAL A 230 15.44 10.37 -10.55
CA VAL A 230 16.61 11.12 -10.07
C VAL A 230 17.20 11.99 -11.17
N LEU A 231 17.36 11.46 -12.39
CA LEU A 231 17.86 12.22 -13.54
C LEU A 231 16.95 13.40 -13.90
N ARG A 232 15.63 13.17 -13.94
CA ARG A 232 14.65 14.25 -14.16
C ARG A 232 14.76 15.34 -13.09
N ALA A 233 14.95 14.96 -11.82
CA ALA A 233 15.17 15.91 -10.74
C ALA A 233 16.45 16.73 -10.93
N ARG A 234 17.57 16.09 -11.29
CA ARG A 234 18.84 16.79 -11.56
C ARG A 234 18.74 17.74 -12.73
N HIS A 235 18.05 17.35 -13.81
CA HIS A 235 17.80 18.22 -14.96
C HIS A 235 16.90 19.42 -14.62
N ALA A 236 16.02 19.30 -13.63
CA ALA A 236 15.18 20.41 -13.17
C ALA A 236 15.92 21.39 -12.26
N THR A 237 17.01 20.98 -11.60
CA THR A 237 17.74 21.79 -10.61
C THR A 237 18.20 23.15 -11.14
N PRO A 238 18.80 23.29 -12.34
CA PRO A 238 19.18 24.61 -12.86
C PRO A 238 17.99 25.55 -13.02
N TYR A 239 16.90 25.04 -13.61
CA TYR A 239 15.66 25.81 -13.76
C TYR A 239 15.09 26.28 -12.41
N LEU A 240 15.04 25.38 -11.43
CA LEU A 240 14.54 25.69 -10.10
C LEU A 240 15.42 26.69 -9.35
N THR A 241 16.73 26.65 -9.59
CA THR A 241 17.69 27.62 -9.06
C THR A 241 17.45 29.00 -9.65
N ASP A 242 17.27 29.09 -10.98
CA ASP A 242 16.98 30.36 -11.66
C ASP A 242 15.64 30.96 -11.20
N VAL A 243 14.62 30.13 -10.96
CA VAL A 243 13.35 30.59 -10.38
C VAL A 243 13.57 31.12 -8.96
N ALA A 244 14.29 30.40 -8.10
CA ALA A 244 14.58 30.86 -6.75
C ALA A 244 15.30 32.22 -6.73
N ALA A 245 16.29 32.40 -7.61
CA ALA A 245 16.99 33.67 -7.80
C ALA A 245 16.02 34.79 -8.23
N ALA A 246 15.12 34.52 -9.19
CA ALA A 246 14.14 35.50 -9.65
C ALA A 246 13.12 35.89 -8.55
N LEU A 247 12.68 34.93 -7.72
CA LEU A 247 11.80 35.21 -6.58
C LEU A 247 12.51 36.06 -5.52
N HIS A 248 13.80 35.80 -5.28
CA HIS A 248 14.61 36.57 -4.34
C HIS A 248 14.81 38.01 -4.83
N GLN A 249 15.17 38.20 -6.10
CA GLN A 249 15.30 39.53 -6.72
C GLN A 249 13.99 40.33 -6.69
N ALA A 250 12.84 39.65 -6.75
CA ALA A 250 11.52 40.25 -6.60
C ALA A 250 11.14 40.55 -5.13
N GLY A 251 11.97 40.18 -4.16
CA GLY A 251 11.77 40.44 -2.73
C GLY A 251 10.79 39.48 -2.03
N TRP A 252 10.52 38.31 -2.61
CA TRP A 252 9.60 37.33 -1.99
C TRP A 252 10.27 36.30 -1.10
N THR A 253 11.59 36.21 -1.17
CA THR A 253 12.39 35.42 -0.24
C THR A 253 13.47 36.28 0.40
N THR A 254 13.75 36.05 1.68
CA THR A 254 14.83 36.75 2.40
C THR A 254 16.22 36.23 2.01
N THR A 255 16.29 34.96 1.60
CA THR A 255 17.51 34.30 1.13
C THR A 255 17.34 33.74 -0.26
N GLU A 256 18.39 33.85 -1.07
CA GLU A 256 18.53 33.07 -2.29
C GLU A 256 18.96 31.64 -1.92
N ALA A 257 18.00 30.72 -1.90
CA ALA A 257 18.24 29.31 -1.62
C ALA A 257 17.61 28.46 -2.72
N ALA A 258 18.41 27.58 -3.33
CA ALA A 258 17.89 26.58 -4.25
C ALA A 258 16.89 25.68 -3.51
N PRO A 259 15.73 25.37 -4.11
CA PRO A 259 14.73 24.55 -3.45
C PRO A 259 15.23 23.11 -3.34
N GLU A 260 14.93 22.49 -2.21
CA GLU A 260 15.12 21.04 -2.07
C GLU A 260 14.12 20.31 -2.98
N VAL A 261 14.65 19.55 -3.94
CA VAL A 261 13.86 18.68 -4.82
C VAL A 261 13.52 17.39 -4.08
N GLN A 262 12.24 17.06 -4.02
CA GLN A 262 11.72 15.88 -3.36
C GLN A 262 11.22 14.85 -4.38
N LEU A 263 11.41 13.57 -4.04
CA LEU A 263 11.02 12.42 -4.88
C LEU A 263 9.91 11.57 -4.23
N PRO A 264 8.69 12.10 -4.02
CA PRO A 264 7.62 11.38 -3.35
C PRO A 264 7.12 10.21 -4.20
N GLY A 265 7.06 9.01 -3.61
CA GLY A 265 6.55 7.81 -4.30
C GLY A 265 7.50 7.19 -5.31
N ASP A 266 8.75 7.66 -5.37
CA ASP A 266 9.82 7.20 -6.31
C ASP A 266 9.57 7.50 -7.80
N ASP A 267 8.44 8.10 -8.16
CA ASP A 267 8.01 8.35 -9.55
C ASP A 267 7.76 9.84 -9.89
N ARG A 268 7.78 10.72 -8.88
CA ARG A 268 7.47 12.14 -9.01
C ARG A 268 8.66 13.01 -8.66
N VAL A 269 8.81 14.11 -9.37
CA VAL A 269 9.71 15.20 -9.04
C VAL A 269 8.90 16.44 -8.65
N VAL A 270 9.08 16.89 -7.41
CA VAL A 270 8.44 18.11 -6.90
C VAL A 270 9.44 18.95 -6.13
N ALA A 271 9.26 20.27 -6.13
CA ALA A 271 10.09 21.19 -5.37
C ALA A 271 9.22 22.23 -4.67
N ALA A 272 9.68 22.73 -3.53
CA ALA A 272 8.98 23.79 -2.80
C ALA A 272 9.90 24.97 -2.51
N LEU A 273 9.38 26.18 -2.71
CA LEU A 273 10.02 27.44 -2.38
C LEU A 273 9.18 28.15 -1.32
N VAL A 274 9.74 28.35 -0.13
CA VAL A 274 9.08 29.10 0.93
C VAL A 274 9.20 30.59 0.62
N LEU A 275 8.08 31.30 0.66
CA LEU A 275 8.06 32.75 0.48
C LEU A 275 7.92 33.42 1.85
N ASP A 276 9.02 33.99 2.32
CA ASP A 276 9.16 34.62 3.63
C ASP A 276 9.38 36.14 3.57
N GLY A 277 9.38 36.73 2.36
CA GLY A 277 9.34 38.19 2.19
C GLY A 277 8.05 38.81 2.73
N ASP A 278 8.14 40.03 3.26
CA ASP A 278 7.04 40.72 3.95
C ASP A 278 5.79 40.93 3.09
N GLN A 279 5.96 41.02 1.77
CA GLN A 279 4.89 41.23 0.79
C GLN A 279 4.64 39.98 -0.07
N ALA A 280 5.06 38.80 0.38
CA ALA A 280 4.84 37.56 -0.35
C ALA A 280 3.34 37.26 -0.51
N PRO A 281 2.84 37.04 -1.74
CA PRO A 281 1.41 36.86 -2.00
C PRO A 281 0.89 35.47 -1.59
N ALA A 282 1.77 34.54 -1.24
CA ALA A 282 1.43 33.23 -0.70
C ALA A 282 2.52 32.76 0.29
N PRO A 283 2.21 31.81 1.18
CA PRO A 283 3.21 31.23 2.08
C PRO A 283 4.35 30.48 1.37
N ALA A 284 4.05 29.76 0.28
CA ALA A 284 5.03 29.00 -0.48
C ALA A 284 4.55 28.76 -1.92
N LEU A 285 5.50 28.44 -2.79
CA LEU A 285 5.29 27.90 -4.13
C LEU A 285 5.69 26.43 -4.17
N VAL A 286 4.95 25.64 -4.94
CA VAL A 286 5.27 24.24 -5.24
C VAL A 286 5.32 24.07 -6.74
N TRP A 287 6.41 23.50 -7.22
CA TRP A 287 6.56 23.01 -8.58
C TRP A 287 6.33 21.50 -8.60
N ASP A 288 5.46 21.03 -9.49
CA ASP A 288 5.31 19.61 -9.84
C ASP A 288 5.62 19.47 -11.33
N GLU A 289 6.54 18.57 -11.68
CA GLU A 289 6.97 18.37 -13.07
C GLU A 289 5.83 18.04 -14.05
N ARG A 290 4.64 17.64 -13.57
CA ARG A 290 3.48 17.31 -14.42
C ARG A 290 2.48 18.46 -14.53
N TYR A 291 2.44 19.34 -13.53
CA TYR A 291 1.39 20.35 -13.39
C TYR A 291 1.92 21.78 -13.33
N GLY A 292 3.24 21.96 -13.29
CA GLY A 292 3.89 23.26 -13.17
C GLY A 292 3.77 23.85 -11.76
N TRP A 293 3.71 25.17 -11.70
CA TRP A 293 3.75 25.92 -10.45
C TRP A 293 2.36 26.11 -9.83
N ARG A 294 2.30 26.05 -8.51
CA ARG A 294 1.12 26.43 -7.72
C ARG A 294 1.51 27.09 -6.41
N THR A 295 0.59 27.87 -5.84
CA THR A 295 0.72 28.34 -4.46
C THR A 295 0.42 27.22 -3.46
N ALA A 296 0.94 27.36 -2.24
CA ALA A 296 0.66 26.50 -1.11
C ALA A 296 0.38 27.33 0.14
N THR A 297 -0.51 26.81 1.00
CA THR A 297 -1.04 27.51 2.18
C THR A 297 -0.16 27.37 3.43
N SER A 298 0.93 26.60 3.37
CA SER A 298 1.78 26.31 4.51
C SER A 298 3.25 26.45 4.15
N ARG A 299 3.99 27.23 4.96
CA ARG A 299 5.46 27.29 4.90
C ARG A 299 6.12 26.00 5.40
N ARG A 300 5.50 25.36 6.41
CA ARG A 300 6.07 24.17 7.06
C ARG A 300 5.86 22.90 6.25
N HIS A 301 4.72 22.78 5.59
CA HIS A 301 4.33 21.59 4.84
C HIS A 301 3.71 21.98 3.48
N PRO A 302 4.48 22.61 2.58
CA PRO A 302 3.97 23.07 1.29
C PRO A 302 3.57 21.90 0.35
N ILE A 303 4.26 20.76 0.49
CA ILE A 303 3.98 19.53 -0.23
C ILE A 303 3.19 18.60 0.70
N THR A 304 1.97 18.23 0.29
CA THR A 304 1.13 17.28 1.02
C THR A 304 1.71 15.88 0.97
N LYS A 305 1.31 15.03 1.91
CA LYS A 305 1.74 13.63 1.95
C LYS A 305 1.48 12.94 0.59
N GLY A 306 2.53 12.37 0.01
CA GLY A 306 2.48 11.71 -1.30
C GLY A 306 2.39 12.66 -2.50
N ALA A 307 2.54 13.97 -2.29
CA ALA A 307 2.41 15.00 -3.32
C ALA A 307 1.16 14.83 -4.19
N VAL A 308 0.01 14.58 -3.55
CA VAL A 308 -1.28 14.58 -4.24
C VAL A 308 -1.60 16.02 -4.63
N PRO A 309 -1.87 16.31 -5.92
CA PRO A 309 -2.20 17.66 -6.36
C PRO A 309 -3.50 18.12 -5.69
N PRO A 310 -3.49 19.24 -4.96
CA PRO A 310 -4.70 19.81 -4.38
C PRO A 310 -5.58 20.44 -5.47
N SER A 311 -6.89 20.45 -5.26
CA SER A 311 -7.82 21.26 -6.06
C SER A 311 -7.56 22.75 -5.86
N GLU A 312 -7.89 23.57 -6.86
CA GLU A 312 -7.85 25.02 -6.73
C GLU A 312 -8.85 25.52 -5.68
N GLY A 313 -8.47 26.58 -4.97
CA GLY A 313 -9.25 27.17 -3.89
C GLY A 313 -8.53 27.14 -2.54
N GLY A 314 -9.08 27.84 -1.55
CA GLY A 314 -8.54 27.87 -0.19
C GLY A 314 -7.09 28.39 -0.08
N GLY A 315 -6.63 29.19 -1.03
CA GLY A 315 -5.24 29.71 -1.10
C GLY A 315 -4.29 28.89 -1.99
N VAL A 316 -4.77 27.82 -2.63
CA VAL A 316 -4.09 27.10 -3.69
C VAL A 316 -4.54 27.63 -5.05
N ARG A 317 -3.59 28.07 -5.87
CA ARG A 317 -3.77 28.56 -7.24
C ARG A 317 -2.67 28.00 -8.13
N TYR A 318 -3.02 27.43 -9.28
CA TYR A 318 -2.04 27.06 -10.30
C TYR A 318 -1.65 28.30 -11.11
N LEU A 319 -0.34 28.47 -11.35
CA LEU A 319 0.19 29.59 -12.11
C LEU A 319 0.12 29.27 -13.60
N ALA A 320 -0.32 30.25 -14.40
CA ALA A 320 -0.29 30.13 -15.86
C ALA A 320 1.16 30.10 -16.39
N GLY A 321 1.37 29.49 -17.57
CA GLY A 321 2.68 29.45 -18.24
C GLY A 321 3.28 28.05 -18.44
N GLY A 322 2.55 26.99 -18.09
CA GLY A 322 2.99 25.61 -18.31
C GLY A 322 3.88 25.07 -17.18
N ILE A 323 4.63 24.00 -17.48
CA ILE A 323 5.42 23.28 -16.48
C ILE A 323 6.71 24.03 -16.12
N THR A 324 7.40 24.57 -17.12
CA THR A 324 8.67 25.30 -16.95
C THR A 324 8.63 26.68 -17.64
N PRO A 325 7.73 27.59 -17.22
CA PRO A 325 7.76 28.97 -17.70
C PRO A 325 9.10 29.63 -17.37
N ALA A 326 9.53 30.62 -18.15
CA ALA A 326 10.72 31.41 -17.83
C ALA A 326 10.65 31.95 -16.38
N PRO A 327 11.78 32.06 -15.65
CA PRO A 327 11.79 32.49 -14.25
C PRO A 327 11.00 33.78 -13.95
N GLY A 328 11.17 34.83 -14.77
CA GLY A 328 10.38 36.07 -14.66
C GLY A 328 8.89 35.90 -14.98
N GLY A 329 8.51 34.85 -15.71
CA GLY A 329 7.13 34.46 -15.94
C GLY A 329 6.46 33.90 -14.68
N VAL A 330 7.18 33.11 -13.87
CA VAL A 330 6.69 32.65 -12.54
C VAL A 330 6.42 33.85 -11.64
N VAL A 331 7.33 34.82 -11.65
CA VAL A 331 7.22 36.08 -10.92
C VAL A 331 5.96 36.83 -11.34
N THR A 332 5.79 37.06 -12.65
CA THR A 332 4.63 37.78 -13.18
C THR A 332 3.29 37.07 -12.89
N ALA A 333 3.26 35.73 -13.04
CA ALA A 333 2.06 34.94 -12.78
C ALA A 333 1.68 34.96 -11.28
N LEU A 334 2.67 35.08 -10.40
CA LEU A 334 2.44 35.17 -8.97
C LEU A 334 1.78 36.51 -8.56
N THR A 335 2.11 37.61 -9.24
CA THR A 335 1.56 38.95 -8.94
C THR A 335 0.23 39.25 -9.62
N THR A 336 -0.08 38.58 -10.73
CA THR A 336 -1.30 38.84 -11.49
C THR A 336 -2.50 38.14 -10.84
N PRO A 337 -3.59 38.83 -10.47
CA PRO A 337 -4.81 38.18 -9.98
C PRO A 337 -5.48 37.35 -11.09
N VAL A 338 -6.09 36.22 -10.74
CA VAL A 338 -6.87 35.41 -11.69
C VAL A 338 -8.15 36.19 -12.02
N THR A 339 -8.27 36.64 -13.27
CA THR A 339 -9.54 37.13 -13.84
C THR A 339 -10.50 35.98 -14.07
#